data_AF-A0A843J1Z7-F1
#
_entry.id   AF-A0A843J1Z7-F1
#
_cell.length_a   1.000
_cell.length_b   1.000
_cell.length_c   1.000
_cell.angle_alpha   90.00
_cell.angle_beta   90.00
_cell.angle_gamma   90.00
#
_symmetry.space_group_name_H-M   'P 1'
#
loop_
_entity.id
_entity.type
_entity.pdbx_description
1 polymer ?
#
loop_
_entity_poly.entity_id
_entity_poly.type
_entity_poly.pdbx_seq_one_letter_code
_entity_poly.pdbx_strand_id
1 'polypeptide(L)'
;LDMARHTIIVNSDAVVAIGGGAGTLSEIAFAWQLYRLIIGYRIGGWSGKLADTRIDWRVRYPDIPDDRVYGVDSVDEVTEHLNRLLPLYNIRHKSIL
;
A
#
# COMPACT_ATOMS: atom_id res chain seq x y z
N LEU A 1 3.03 -19.64 -10.85
CA LEU A 1 4.03 -18.61 -10.48
C LEU A 1 3.36 -17.31 -10.00
N ASP A 2 2.28 -16.86 -10.65
CA ASP A 2 1.58 -15.62 -10.26
C ASP A 2 0.88 -15.68 -8.89
N MET A 3 0.37 -16.85 -8.49
CA MET A 3 -0.21 -17.04 -7.15
C MET A 3 0.79 -16.74 -6.02
N ALA A 4 2.09 -16.99 -6.21
CA ALA A 4 3.10 -16.78 -5.18
C ALA A 4 3.37 -15.29 -4.89
N ARG A 5 3.28 -14.43 -5.91
CA ARG A 5 3.46 -12.97 -5.74
C ARG A 5 2.32 -12.36 -4.93
N HIS A 6 1.08 -12.79 -5.19
CA HIS A 6 -0.05 -12.35 -4.38
C HIS A 6 0.05 -12.83 -2.93
N THR A 7 0.56 -14.05 -2.69
CA THR A 7 0.75 -14.59 -1.32
C THR A 7 1.67 -13.74 -0.45
N ILE A 8 2.70 -13.10 -1.04
CA ILE A 8 3.62 -12.20 -0.30
C ILE A 8 2.86 -10.97 0.21
N ILE A 9 2.02 -10.36 -0.64
CA ILE A 9 1.21 -9.19 -0.28
C ILE A 9 0.08 -9.56 0.69
N VAL A 10 -0.46 -10.77 0.56
CA VAL A 10 -1.48 -11.28 1.50
C VAL A 10 -0.94 -11.36 2.93
N ASN A 11 0.33 -11.70 3.12
CA ASN A 11 0.93 -11.84 4.44
C ASN A 11 1.64 -10.58 4.95
N SER A 12 1.74 -9.51 4.15
CA SER A 12 2.40 -8.28 4.59
C SER A 12 1.47 -7.40 5.42
N ASP A 13 2.03 -6.67 6.38
CA ASP A 13 1.31 -5.63 7.13
C ASP A 13 1.34 -4.28 6.37
N ALA A 14 2.38 -4.05 5.56
CA ALA A 14 2.52 -2.89 4.68
C ALA A 14 3.19 -3.25 3.36
N VAL A 15 3.04 -2.38 2.36
CA VAL A 15 3.72 -2.45 1.06
C VAL A 15 4.42 -1.12 0.79
N VAL A 16 5.72 -1.19 0.47
CA VAL A 16 6.52 -0.04 0.03
C VAL A 16 6.86 -0.22 -1.44
N ALA A 17 6.36 0.66 -2.31
CA ALA A 17 6.56 0.61 -3.75
C ALA A 17 7.60 1.64 -4.22
N ILE A 18 8.55 1.19 -5.05
CA ILE A 18 9.66 1.99 -5.56
C ILE A 18 9.72 1.88 -7.09
N GLY A 19 9.47 2.99 -7.78
CA GLY A 19 9.43 3.06 -9.24
C GLY A 19 8.37 2.15 -9.86
N GLY A 20 8.75 1.44 -10.92
CA GLY A 20 8.01 0.28 -11.43
C GLY A 20 6.95 0.56 -12.50
N GLY A 21 6.66 -0.49 -13.28
CA GLY A 21 5.69 -0.52 -14.38
C GLY A 21 4.35 -1.15 -13.99
N ALA A 22 3.67 -1.79 -14.94
CA ALA A 22 2.35 -2.39 -14.74
C ALA A 22 2.32 -3.49 -13.65
N GLY A 23 3.43 -4.20 -13.42
CA GLY A 23 3.54 -5.15 -12.31
C GLY A 23 3.38 -4.47 -10.95
N THR A 24 4.12 -3.38 -10.73
CA THR A 24 4.02 -2.58 -9.50
C THR A 24 2.63 -1.97 -9.33
N LEU A 25 2.01 -1.49 -10.41
CA LEU A 25 0.61 -1.05 -10.36
C LEU A 25 -0.32 -2.16 -9.87
N SER A 26 -0.18 -3.37 -10.41
CA SER A 26 -1.00 -4.52 -10.00
C SER A 26 -0.80 -4.87 -8.53
N GLU A 27 0.45 -4.81 -8.03
CA GLU A 27 0.79 -5.10 -6.64
C GLU A 27 0.22 -4.03 -5.69
N ILE A 28 0.31 -2.74 -6.05
CA ILE A 28 -0.30 -1.63 -5.28
C ILE A 28 -1.82 -1.77 -5.27
N ALA A 29 -2.45 -2.05 -6.42
CA ALA A 29 -3.90 -2.24 -6.50
C ALA A 29 -4.38 -3.44 -5.65
N PHE A 30 -3.62 -4.53 -5.65
CA PHE A 30 -3.93 -5.70 -4.83
C PHE A 30 -3.78 -5.42 -3.33
N ALA A 31 -2.70 -4.75 -2.92
CA ALA A 31 -2.50 -4.30 -1.54
C ALA A 31 -3.63 -3.36 -1.06
N TRP A 32 -4.14 -2.52 -1.96
CA TRP A 32 -5.26 -1.62 -1.68
C TRP A 32 -6.53 -2.37 -1.37
N GLN A 33 -6.88 -3.36 -2.20
CA GLN A 33 -8.02 -4.25 -2.00
C GLN A 33 -7.91 -5.08 -0.71
N LEU A 34 -6.69 -5.38 -0.27
CA LEU A 34 -6.42 -6.11 0.96
C LEU A 34 -6.27 -5.22 2.20
N TYR A 35 -6.67 -3.94 2.12
CA TYR A 35 -6.64 -3.01 3.25
C TYR A 35 -5.23 -2.81 3.84
N ARG A 36 -4.17 -3.03 3.05
CA ARG A 36 -2.79 -2.84 3.49
C ARG A 36 -2.41 -1.37 3.52
N LEU A 37 -1.53 -1.01 4.45
CA LEU A 37 -0.81 0.27 4.39
C LEU A 37 0.07 0.27 3.13
N ILE A 38 -0.02 1.34 2.32
CA ILE A 38 0.77 1.47 1.09
C ILE A 38 1.58 2.76 1.16
N ILE A 39 2.87 2.64 0.93
CA ILE A 39 3.83 3.74 0.85
C ILE A 39 4.42 3.73 -0.56
N GLY A 40 4.44 4.88 -1.23
CA GLY A 40 4.95 5.00 -2.59
C GLY A 40 6.05 6.05 -2.67
N TYR A 41 7.20 5.71 -3.26
CA TYR A 41 8.23 6.72 -3.52
C TYR A 41 7.80 7.69 -4.63
N ARG A 42 7.99 9.00 -4.44
CA ARG A 42 7.70 10.05 -5.43
C ARG A 42 8.74 10.11 -6.55
N ILE A 43 8.96 8.98 -7.21
CA ILE A 43 9.90 8.83 -8.31
C ILE A 43 9.20 8.38 -9.58
N GLY A 44 9.94 8.31 -10.70
CA GLY A 44 9.38 7.83 -11.97
C GLY A 44 8.84 6.41 -11.87
N GLY A 45 7.60 6.20 -12.33
CA GLY A 45 6.91 4.91 -12.29
C GLY A 45 5.52 5.00 -11.67
N TRP A 46 4.89 3.85 -11.44
CA TRP A 46 3.54 3.79 -10.87
C TRP A 46 3.49 4.11 -9.37
N SER A 47 4.57 3.84 -8.63
CA SER A 47 4.69 4.28 -7.24
C SER A 47 4.56 5.81 -7.09
N GLY A 48 5.28 6.60 -7.90
CA GLY A 48 5.20 8.06 -7.83
C GLY A 48 3.92 8.62 -8.44
N LYS A 49 3.36 8.00 -9.48
CA LYS A 49 2.06 8.41 -10.05
C LYS A 49 0.90 8.28 -9.08
N LEU A 50 0.96 7.32 -8.17
CA LEU A 50 -0.08 7.06 -7.16
C LEU A 50 0.28 7.64 -5.79
N ALA A 51 1.50 8.15 -5.59
CA ALA A 51 1.89 8.76 -4.33
C ALA A 51 0.97 9.92 -3.99
N ASP A 52 0.55 9.98 -2.73
CA ASP A 52 -0.40 10.94 -2.17
C ASP A 52 -1.80 10.94 -2.80
N THR A 53 -2.16 9.87 -3.52
CA THR A 53 -3.51 9.69 -4.07
C THR A 53 -4.21 8.47 -3.50
N ARG A 54 -5.55 8.51 -3.55
CA ARG A 54 -6.36 7.30 -3.46
C ARG A 54 -6.30 6.55 -4.79
N ILE A 55 -6.43 5.23 -4.73
CA ILE A 55 -6.46 4.39 -5.94
C ILE A 55 -7.86 4.35 -6.54
N ASP A 56 -8.89 4.28 -5.70
CA ASP A 56 -10.29 4.28 -6.12
C ASP A 56 -11.18 5.03 -5.09
N TRP A 57 -12.49 4.97 -5.30
CA TRP A 57 -13.49 5.64 -4.45
C TRP A 57 -13.75 4.93 -3.11
N ARG A 58 -13.13 3.77 -2.85
CA ARG A 58 -13.43 2.97 -1.65
C ARG A 58 -12.94 3.67 -0.39
N VAL A 59 -13.76 3.63 0.66
CA VAL A 59 -13.36 3.97 2.03
C VAL A 59 -12.91 2.68 2.71
N ARG A 60 -11.59 2.47 2.83
CA ARG A 60 -11.04 1.25 3.43
C ARG A 60 -11.06 1.29 4.96
N TYR A 61 -10.73 2.45 5.52
CA TYR A 61 -10.70 2.70 6.96
C TYR A 61 -11.50 3.99 7.25
N PRO A 62 -12.72 3.90 7.81
CA PRO A 62 -13.54 5.07 8.12
C PRO A 62 -12.86 6.05 9.11
N ASP A 63 -12.08 5.52 10.04
CA ASP A 63 -11.37 6.31 11.07
C ASP A 63 -10.06 6.93 10.55
N ILE A 64 -9.67 6.65 9.30
CA ILE A 64 -8.51 7.22 8.64
C ILE A 64 -9.01 8.08 7.47
N PRO A 65 -9.41 9.34 7.73
CA PRO A 65 -10.08 10.18 6.73
C PRO A 65 -9.22 10.47 5.50
N ASP A 66 -7.90 10.35 5.62
CA ASP A 66 -6.92 10.61 4.58
C ASP A 66 -6.18 9.34 4.12
N ASP A 67 -6.87 8.19 4.20
CA ASP A 67 -6.38 6.92 3.67
C ASP A 67 -6.05 7.04 2.18
N ARG A 68 -4.80 6.75 1.84
CA ARG A 68 -4.21 6.89 0.50
C ARG A 68 -2.92 6.09 0.39
N VAL A 69 -2.27 6.12 -0.76
CA VAL A 69 -0.86 5.74 -0.89
C VAL A 69 -0.02 6.88 -0.32
N TYR A 70 0.69 6.67 0.77
CA TYR A 70 1.48 7.74 1.41
C TYR A 70 2.77 7.96 0.63
N GLY A 71 2.96 9.16 0.07
CA GLY A 71 4.14 9.50 -0.69
C GLY A 71 5.36 9.71 0.22
N VAL A 72 6.53 9.25 -0.22
CA VAL A 72 7.81 9.48 0.47
C VAL A 72 8.93 9.80 -0.51
N ASP A 73 9.96 10.48 -0.01
CA ASP A 73 11.19 10.80 -0.76
C ASP A 73 12.44 10.14 -0.15
N SER A 74 12.33 9.55 1.05
CA SER A 74 13.46 8.97 1.77
C SER A 74 13.10 7.74 2.61
N VAL A 75 14.13 6.97 3.01
CA VAL A 75 13.98 5.81 3.91
C VAL A 75 13.56 6.24 5.32
N ASP A 76 14.00 7.42 5.76
CA ASP A 76 13.62 7.97 7.07
C ASP A 76 12.11 8.23 7.12
N GLU A 77 11.56 8.83 6.06
CA GLU A 77 10.11 9.01 5.92
C GLU A 77 9.36 7.67 5.88
N VAL A 78 9.87 6.66 5.17
CA VAL A 78 9.27 5.32 5.20
C VAL A 78 9.16 4.82 6.64
N THR A 79 10.22 4.97 7.43
CA THR A 79 10.28 4.50 8.82
C THR A 79 9.32 5.28 9.70
N GLU A 80 9.26 6.61 9.54
CA GLU A 80 8.30 7.47 10.24
C GLU A 80 6.86 7.06 9.94
N HIS A 81 6.53 6.88 8.65
CA HIS A 81 5.21 6.46 8.21
C HIS A 81 4.84 5.09 8.75
N LEU A 82 5.75 4.11 8.72
CA LEU A 82 5.50 2.78 9.27
C LEU A 82 5.19 2.86 10.77
N ASN A 83 6.03 3.53 11.56
CA ASN A 83 5.83 3.64 13.01
C ASN A 83 4.50 4.34 13.36
N ARG A 84 4.13 5.37 12.60
CA ARG A 84 2.93 6.16 12.85
C ARG A 84 1.64 5.47 12.36
N LEU A 85 1.68 4.85 11.19
CA LEU A 85 0.48 4.40 10.49
C LEU A 85 0.21 2.91 10.63
N LEU A 86 1.24 2.06 10.71
CA LEU A 86 1.06 0.60 10.76
C LEU A 86 0.09 0.14 11.86
N PRO A 87 0.08 0.74 13.08
CA PRO A 87 -0.90 0.37 14.12
C PRO A 87 -2.36 0.64 13.75
N LEU A 88 -2.61 1.56 12.81
CA LEU A 88 -3.96 1.94 12.36
C LEU A 88 -4.50 1.01 11.27
N TYR A 89 -3.63 0.36 10.49
CA TYR A 89 -4.00 -0.53 9.38
C TYR A 89 -4.13 -1.99 9.83
N ASN A 90 -5.15 -2.28 10.63
CA ASN A 90 -5.31 -3.56 11.33
C ASN A 90 -6.37 -4.52 10.74
N ILE A 91 -7.07 -4.13 9.65
CA ILE A 91 -8.05 -5.00 9.02
C ILE A 91 -7.29 -6.11 8.29
N ARG A 92 -7.35 -7.32 8.86
CA ARG A 92 -6.95 -8.54 8.14
C ARG A 92 -8.19 -9.13 7.49
N HIS A 93 -8.11 -9.39 6.18
CA HIS A 93 -9.10 -10.23 5.51
C HIS A 93 -9.13 -11.56 6.27
N LYS A 94 -10.17 -11.81 7.05
CA LYS A 94 -10.42 -13.14 7.60
C LYS A 94 -10.67 -14.01 6.39
N SER A 95 -9.77 -14.92 6.07
CA SER A 95 -10.12 -16.03 5.19
C SER A 95 -11.44 -16.59 5.70
N ILE A 96 -12.45 -16.60 4.84
CA ILE A 96 -13.62 -17.43 5.05
C ILE A 96 -13.05 -18.85 5.04
N LEU A 97 -13.00 -19.46 6.23
CA LEU A 97 -12.79 -20.90 6.39
C LEU A 97 -13.94 -21.64 5.71
#